data_AF-A0A4V6MDZ5-F1
#
_entry.id   AF-A0A4V6MDZ5-F1
#
_cell.length_a   1.000
_cell.length_b   1.000
_cell.length_c   1.000
_cell.angle_alpha   90.00
_cell.angle_beta   90.00
_cell.angle_gamma   90.00
#
_symmetry.space_group_name_H-M   'P 1'
#
loop_
_entity.id
_entity.type
_entity.pdbx_description
1 polymer ?
#
loop_
_entity_poly.entity_id
_entity_poly.type
_entity_poly.pdbx_seq_one_letter_code
_entity_poly.pdbx_strand_id
1 'polypeptide(L)'
;LRQVAEVGGASLPVMLGTLAVALLGAYGLGRLLDVRGDAQLLIGVGTAICGASAIAATQAVIKAKESQVAYAIGTIFTFNIVAVLVFPQLGHLMGLDPHAFGLWAGTAINDTSSVVAAGYAYGGDAGPYSVVVKLTRSLMLIPIVMVLAFWAAHRQAQVDAPAAGGRTGFSLRTLPWKKIVPLFLVGFVVASGLTSVGVIPESWHPALTFTGTFLITTALAGIGLSMRLSDMRKAGVRPLVLGACLWVLVGASSLGIQALTGTL
;
A
#
# COMPACT_ATOMS: atom_id res chain seq x y z
N LEU A 1 -12.96 -4.72 -14.86
CA LEU A 1 -11.82 -4.51 -15.79
C LEU A 1 -11.86 -3.14 -16.47
N ARG A 2 -12.97 -2.72 -17.08
CA ARG A 2 -13.09 -1.37 -17.69
C ARG A 2 -12.78 -0.23 -16.70
N GLN A 3 -13.41 -0.28 -15.53
CA GLN A 3 -13.13 0.67 -14.44
C GLN A 3 -11.68 0.59 -13.92
N VAL A 4 -11.06 -0.60 -13.88
CA VAL A 4 -9.65 -0.75 -13.50
C VAL A 4 -8.72 -0.14 -14.56
N ALA A 5 -9.07 -0.26 -15.84
CA ALA A 5 -8.30 0.32 -16.94
C ALA A 5 -8.46 1.84 -17.02
N GLU A 6 -9.68 2.36 -16.86
CA GLU A 6 -9.97 3.80 -16.82
C GLU A 6 -9.36 4.47 -15.59
N VAL A 7 -9.60 3.89 -14.40
CA VAL A 7 -8.98 4.37 -13.15
C VAL A 7 -7.47 4.24 -13.23
N GLY A 8 -6.95 3.10 -13.73
CA GLY A 8 -5.52 2.89 -13.91
C GLY A 8 -4.88 3.96 -14.80
N GLY A 9 -5.51 4.29 -15.93
CA GLY A 9 -5.05 5.33 -16.84
C GLY A 9 -5.05 6.73 -16.22
N ALA A 10 -6.17 7.12 -15.61
CA ALA A 10 -6.33 8.46 -15.02
C ALA A 10 -5.51 8.65 -13.74
N SER A 11 -5.36 7.60 -12.92
CA SER A 11 -4.62 7.67 -11.65
C SER A 11 -3.13 7.34 -11.80
N LEU A 12 -2.67 6.86 -12.96
CA LEU A 12 -1.28 6.47 -13.22
C LEU A 12 -0.25 7.57 -12.86
N PRO A 13 -0.45 8.84 -13.26
CA PRO A 13 0.47 9.93 -12.89
C PRO A 13 0.55 10.15 -11.38
N VAL A 14 -0.62 10.14 -10.70
CA VAL A 14 -0.71 10.27 -9.24
C VAL A 14 -0.03 9.08 -8.58
N MET A 15 -0.27 7.85 -9.05
CA MET A 15 0.32 6.63 -8.50
C MET A 15 1.83 6.59 -8.66
N LEU A 16 2.37 6.83 -9.85
CA LEU A 16 3.81 6.81 -10.10
C LEU A 16 4.52 7.97 -9.39
N GLY A 17 3.92 9.16 -9.40
CA GLY A 17 4.46 10.33 -8.71
C GLY A 17 4.52 10.11 -7.20
N THR A 18 3.42 9.68 -6.57
CA THR A 18 3.39 9.40 -5.13
C THR A 18 4.28 8.22 -4.74
N LEU A 19 4.41 7.19 -5.59
CA LEU A 19 5.35 6.08 -5.38
C LEU A 19 6.81 6.57 -5.37
N ALA A 20 7.19 7.38 -6.36
CA ALA A 20 8.54 7.95 -6.43
C ALA A 20 8.82 8.84 -5.21
N VAL A 21 7.86 9.70 -4.85
CA VAL A 21 7.93 10.56 -3.66
C VAL A 21 8.09 9.74 -2.39
N ALA A 22 7.33 8.65 -2.22
CA ALA A 22 7.42 7.79 -1.05
C ALA A 22 8.80 7.12 -0.93
N LEU A 23 9.32 6.56 -2.03
CA LEU A 23 10.60 5.84 -2.02
C LEU A 23 11.80 6.79 -1.89
N LEU A 24 11.81 7.90 -2.63
CA LEU A 24 12.86 8.92 -2.54
C LEU A 24 12.81 9.65 -1.19
N GLY A 25 11.61 9.97 -0.73
CA GLY A 25 11.37 10.54 0.59
C GLY A 25 11.88 9.61 1.69
N ALA A 26 11.59 8.30 1.61
CA ALA A 26 12.06 7.33 2.60
C ALA A 26 13.58 7.26 2.61
N TYR A 27 14.22 7.29 1.44
CA TYR A 27 15.67 7.31 1.30
C TYR A 27 16.32 8.58 1.88
N GLY A 28 15.74 9.75 1.61
CA GLY A 28 16.24 11.05 2.07
C GLY A 28 15.97 11.30 3.56
N LEU A 29 14.70 11.27 3.95
CA LEU A 29 14.25 11.52 5.33
C LEU A 29 14.75 10.45 6.29
N GLY A 30 14.81 9.18 5.86
CA GLY A 30 15.36 8.12 6.70
C GLY A 30 16.83 8.37 7.05
N ARG A 31 17.64 8.87 6.10
CA ARG A 31 19.03 9.26 6.40
C ARG A 31 19.11 10.44 7.37
N LEU A 32 18.24 11.44 7.19
CA LEU A 32 18.19 12.62 8.05
C LEU A 32 17.79 12.26 9.49
N LEU A 33 16.85 11.33 9.64
CA LEU A 33 16.33 10.87 10.93
C LEU A 33 17.14 9.70 11.54
N ASP A 34 18.26 9.34 10.92
CA ASP A 34 19.12 8.23 11.33
C ASP A 34 18.39 6.88 11.43
N VAL A 35 17.44 6.67 10.51
CA VAL A 35 16.78 5.39 10.22
C VAL A 35 17.41 4.85 8.95
N ARG A 36 18.37 3.93 9.09
CA ARG A 36 19.18 3.40 7.98
C ARG A 36 18.94 1.91 7.77
N GLY A 37 19.22 1.44 6.55
CA GLY A 37 19.20 0.01 6.23
C GLY A 37 17.79 -0.53 6.01
N ASP A 38 17.51 -1.71 6.55
CA ASP A 38 16.30 -2.45 6.19
C ASP A 38 15.01 -1.76 6.66
N ALA A 39 14.93 -1.21 7.88
CA ALA A 39 13.71 -0.50 8.32
C ALA A 39 13.38 0.68 7.43
N GLN A 40 14.38 1.42 6.94
CA GLN A 40 14.18 2.53 6.02
C GLN A 40 13.50 2.05 4.73
N LEU A 41 14.02 0.97 4.14
CA LEU A 41 13.47 0.39 2.93
C LEU A 41 12.07 -0.21 3.16
N LEU A 42 11.88 -0.94 4.26
CA LEU A 42 10.60 -1.56 4.61
C LEU A 42 9.51 -0.51 4.88
N ILE A 43 9.81 0.57 5.59
CA ILE A 43 8.86 1.67 5.84
C ILE A 43 8.54 2.39 4.53
N GLY A 44 9.54 2.66 3.69
CA GLY A 44 9.35 3.27 2.38
C GLY A 44 8.44 2.42 1.48
N VAL A 45 8.80 1.16 1.26
CA VAL A 45 8.03 0.23 0.42
C VAL A 45 6.64 -0.06 1.00
N GLY A 46 6.53 -0.18 2.33
CA GLY A 46 5.26 -0.34 3.04
C GLY A 46 4.33 0.86 2.81
N THR A 47 4.85 2.08 2.94
CA THR A 47 4.07 3.31 2.70
C THR A 47 3.71 3.49 1.23
N ALA A 48 4.62 3.10 0.34
CA ALA A 48 4.50 3.31 -1.10
C ALA A 48 3.51 2.37 -1.80
N ILE A 49 3.09 1.25 -1.19
CA ILE A 49 2.27 0.23 -1.86
C ILE A 49 1.05 -0.17 -1.04
N CYS A 50 1.17 -1.22 -0.21
CA CYS A 50 0.06 -1.87 0.50
C CYS A 50 0.47 -2.29 1.91
N GLY A 51 1.32 -1.49 2.57
CA GLY A 51 1.67 -1.65 3.97
C GLY A 51 2.32 -2.99 4.28
N ALA A 52 1.63 -3.80 5.09
CA ALA A 52 2.15 -5.06 5.63
C ALA A 52 2.50 -6.09 4.56
N SER A 53 1.69 -6.22 3.49
CA SER A 53 1.98 -7.20 2.42
C SER A 53 3.26 -6.83 1.65
N ALA A 54 3.49 -5.53 1.43
CA ALA A 54 4.70 -5.04 0.77
C ALA A 54 5.93 -5.21 1.66
N ILE A 55 5.79 -4.99 2.98
CA ILE A 55 6.85 -5.27 3.97
C ILE A 55 7.20 -6.76 3.97
N ALA A 56 6.21 -7.66 4.00
CA ALA A 56 6.44 -9.11 4.01
C ALA A 56 7.13 -9.59 2.72
N ALA A 57 6.68 -9.12 1.55
CA ALA A 57 7.30 -9.43 0.27
C ALA A 57 8.74 -8.93 0.20
N THR A 58 8.99 -7.70 0.68
CA THR A 58 10.33 -7.10 0.69
C THR A 58 11.25 -7.82 1.67
N GLN A 59 10.78 -8.14 2.88
CA GLN A 59 11.52 -8.93 3.86
C GLN A 59 11.97 -10.26 3.27
N ALA A 60 11.10 -10.96 2.55
CA ALA A 60 11.45 -12.26 1.93
C ALA A 60 12.60 -12.15 0.92
N VAL A 61 12.77 -10.97 0.29
CA VAL A 61 13.83 -10.70 -0.68
C VAL A 61 15.11 -10.24 0.00
N ILE A 62 15.05 -9.22 0.86
CA ILE A 62 16.25 -8.62 1.46
C ILE A 62 16.71 -9.33 2.74
N LYS A 63 15.92 -10.30 3.24
CA LYS A 63 16.17 -11.05 4.48
C LYS A 63 16.35 -10.15 5.71
N ALA A 64 15.49 -9.14 5.83
CA ALA A 64 15.53 -8.19 6.94
C ALA A 64 15.31 -8.87 8.30
N LYS A 65 15.95 -8.32 9.33
CA LYS A 65 15.78 -8.76 10.73
C LYS A 65 14.34 -8.55 11.20
N GLU A 66 13.80 -9.48 11.98
CA GLU A 66 12.43 -9.42 12.50
C GLU A 66 12.15 -8.16 13.32
N SER A 67 13.13 -7.63 14.05
CA SER A 67 12.98 -6.36 14.78
C SER A 67 12.71 -5.18 13.85
N GLN A 68 13.39 -5.11 12.70
CA GLN A 68 13.19 -4.05 11.70
C GLN A 68 11.84 -4.19 11.00
N VAL A 69 11.41 -5.43 10.75
CA VAL A 69 10.07 -5.74 10.23
C VAL A 69 9.00 -5.31 11.23
N ALA A 70 9.16 -5.64 12.50
CA ALA A 70 8.24 -5.25 13.56
C ALA A 70 8.14 -3.72 13.67
N TYR A 71 9.26 -2.99 13.55
CA TYR A 71 9.24 -1.53 13.53
C TYR A 71 8.46 -0.98 12.34
N ALA A 72 8.73 -1.48 11.12
CA ALA A 72 8.03 -1.06 9.93
C ALA A 72 6.52 -1.35 10.01
N ILE A 73 6.14 -2.56 10.43
CA ILE A 73 4.74 -2.96 10.61
C ILE A 73 4.07 -2.05 11.66
N GLY A 74 4.70 -1.86 12.82
CA GLY A 74 4.15 -0.99 13.88
C GLY A 74 3.94 0.44 13.43
N THR A 75 4.88 1.01 12.66
CA THR A 75 4.74 2.32 12.03
C THR A 75 3.55 2.38 11.09
N ILE A 76 3.44 1.44 10.15
CA ILE A 76 2.34 1.39 9.17
C ILE A 76 0.98 1.25 9.87
N PHE A 77 0.86 0.34 10.83
CA PHE A 77 -0.36 0.14 11.59
C PHE A 77 -0.78 1.41 12.34
N THR A 78 0.18 2.11 12.95
CA THR A 78 -0.08 3.38 13.65
C THR A 78 -0.74 4.39 12.72
N PHE A 79 -0.16 4.65 11.55
CA PHE A 79 -0.71 5.64 10.62
C PHE A 79 -1.99 5.17 9.93
N ASN A 80 -2.19 3.86 9.76
CA ASN A 80 -3.45 3.32 9.29
C ASN A 80 -4.62 3.65 10.22
N ILE A 81 -4.41 3.53 11.53
CA ILE A 81 -5.44 3.88 12.54
C ILE A 81 -5.76 5.36 12.46
N VAL A 82 -4.72 6.19 12.47
CA VAL A 82 -4.86 7.64 12.36
C VAL A 82 -5.58 7.99 11.05
N ALA A 83 -5.25 7.34 9.94
CA ALA A 83 -5.87 7.57 8.65
C ALA A 83 -7.37 7.30 8.65
N VAL A 84 -7.82 6.17 9.20
CA VAL A 84 -9.26 5.84 9.30
C VAL A 84 -10.02 6.92 10.06
N LEU A 85 -9.40 7.51 11.08
CA LEU A 85 -10.03 8.50 11.95
C LEU A 85 -9.84 9.95 11.50
N VAL A 86 -8.95 10.24 10.55
CA VAL A 86 -8.61 11.63 10.18
C VAL A 86 -8.96 11.92 8.73
N PHE A 87 -8.77 10.96 7.82
CA PHE A 87 -8.99 11.19 6.39
C PHE A 87 -10.42 11.62 6.08
N PRO A 88 -11.48 10.92 6.53
CA PRO A 88 -12.85 11.30 6.18
C PRO A 88 -13.17 12.75 6.60
N GLN A 89 -12.76 13.15 7.80
CA GLN A 89 -12.97 14.50 8.32
C GLN A 89 -12.19 15.55 7.53
N LEU A 90 -10.93 15.26 7.18
CA LEU A 90 -10.15 16.15 6.31
C LEU A 90 -10.77 16.27 4.92
N GLY A 91 -11.26 15.17 4.34
CA GLY A 91 -11.92 15.19 3.04
C GLY A 91 -13.15 16.09 3.05
N HIS A 92 -13.98 16.00 4.09
CA HIS A 92 -15.18 16.83 4.22
C HIS A 92 -14.82 18.29 4.44
N LEU A 93 -13.79 18.57 5.24
CA LEU A 93 -13.28 19.93 5.47
C LEU A 93 -12.72 20.56 4.18
N MET A 94 -12.10 19.75 3.33
CA MET A 94 -11.60 20.15 2.01
C MET A 94 -12.70 20.22 0.94
N GLY A 95 -13.92 19.76 1.25
CA GLY A 95 -15.04 19.74 0.29
C GLY A 95 -14.84 18.77 -0.87
N LEU A 96 -14.03 17.71 -0.69
CA LEU A 96 -13.74 16.76 -1.76
C LEU A 96 -15.00 15.99 -2.17
N ASP A 97 -15.20 15.80 -3.48
CA ASP A 97 -16.21 14.87 -3.94
C ASP A 97 -15.80 13.40 -3.62
N PRO A 98 -16.73 12.44 -3.70
CA PRO A 98 -16.43 11.04 -3.39
C PRO A 98 -15.32 10.42 -4.26
N HIS A 99 -15.17 10.84 -5.51
CA HIS A 99 -14.12 10.33 -6.41
C HIS A 99 -12.75 10.91 -6.06
N ALA A 100 -12.65 12.22 -5.84
CA ALA A 100 -11.41 12.89 -5.42
C ALA A 100 -10.94 12.35 -4.06
N PHE A 101 -11.85 12.24 -3.09
CA PHE A 101 -11.55 11.60 -1.81
C PHE A 101 -11.14 10.13 -1.99
N GLY A 102 -11.86 9.38 -2.83
CA GLY A 102 -11.54 7.97 -3.06
C GLY A 102 -10.15 7.78 -3.69
N LEU A 103 -9.75 8.67 -4.62
CA LEU A 103 -8.40 8.69 -5.18
C LEU A 103 -7.36 8.99 -4.10
N TRP A 104 -7.58 10.03 -3.31
CA TRP A 104 -6.68 10.44 -2.24
C TRP A 104 -6.53 9.40 -1.12
N ALA A 105 -7.64 8.81 -0.65
CA ALA A 105 -7.62 7.74 0.33
C ALA A 105 -6.92 6.50 -0.23
N GLY A 106 -7.24 6.12 -1.48
CA GLY A 106 -6.62 4.99 -2.17
C GLY A 106 -5.10 5.13 -2.37
N THR A 107 -4.58 6.36 -2.49
CA THR A 107 -3.15 6.65 -2.66
C THR A 107 -2.43 6.85 -1.32
N ALA A 108 -2.99 7.59 -0.37
CA ALA A 108 -2.25 8.03 0.81
C ALA A 108 -2.44 7.18 2.07
N ILE A 109 -3.51 6.38 2.16
CA ILE A 109 -3.65 5.40 3.24
C ILE A 109 -2.78 4.18 2.90
N ASN A 110 -2.14 3.53 3.88
CA ASN A 110 -1.08 2.56 3.56
C ASN A 110 -1.63 1.14 3.36
N ASP A 111 -2.71 0.77 4.06
CA ASP A 111 -3.31 -0.57 3.98
C ASP A 111 -4.71 -0.57 3.36
N THR A 112 -5.04 -1.69 2.71
CA THR A 112 -6.33 -1.87 2.03
C THR A 112 -7.49 -1.83 3.00
N SER A 113 -7.39 -2.47 4.18
CA SER A 113 -8.49 -2.48 5.14
C SER A 113 -8.82 -1.07 5.64
N SER A 114 -7.79 -0.24 5.88
CA SER A 114 -7.94 1.15 6.30
C SER A 114 -8.47 2.07 5.21
N VAL A 115 -8.09 1.83 3.94
CA VAL A 115 -8.69 2.54 2.80
C VAL A 115 -10.17 2.28 2.73
N VAL A 116 -10.55 1.01 2.82
CA VAL A 116 -11.95 0.61 2.75
C VAL A 116 -12.71 1.27 3.89
N ALA A 117 -12.18 1.23 5.12
CA ALA A 117 -12.78 1.90 6.26
C ALA A 117 -13.01 3.39 6.02
N ALA A 118 -11.98 4.13 5.62
CA ALA A 118 -12.07 5.57 5.40
C ALA A 118 -13.00 5.91 4.23
N GLY A 119 -12.91 5.17 3.13
CA GLY A 119 -13.74 5.34 1.93
C GLY A 119 -15.23 5.15 2.21
N TYR A 120 -15.60 4.07 2.91
CA TYR A 120 -17.00 3.82 3.28
C TYR A 120 -17.48 4.74 4.40
N ALA A 121 -16.61 5.16 5.32
CA ALA A 121 -16.95 6.16 6.34
C ALA A 121 -17.22 7.55 5.73
N TYR A 122 -16.56 7.89 4.61
CA TYR A 122 -16.81 9.14 3.87
C TYR A 122 -18.16 9.15 3.14
N GLY A 123 -18.58 7.99 2.64
CA GLY A 123 -19.87 7.80 1.96
C GLY A 123 -19.84 8.02 0.45
N GLY A 124 -20.98 7.78 -0.20
CA GLY A 124 -21.11 7.80 -1.66
C GLY A 124 -20.23 6.75 -2.34
N ASP A 125 -19.68 7.11 -3.51
CA ASP A 125 -18.83 6.21 -4.31
C ASP A 125 -17.36 6.15 -3.85
N ALA A 126 -17.00 6.84 -2.77
CA ALA A 126 -15.64 6.88 -2.24
C ALA A 126 -15.09 5.51 -1.84
N GLY A 127 -15.92 4.68 -1.18
CA GLY A 127 -15.55 3.32 -0.77
C GLY A 127 -15.15 2.44 -1.95
N PRO A 128 -16.07 2.14 -2.88
CA PRO A 128 -15.77 1.34 -4.06
C PRO A 128 -14.60 1.90 -4.88
N TYR A 129 -14.57 3.22 -5.11
CA TYR A 129 -13.53 3.85 -5.92
C TYR A 129 -12.14 3.76 -5.28
N SER A 130 -12.02 4.05 -3.98
CA SER A 130 -10.75 3.97 -3.25
C SER A 130 -10.19 2.55 -3.21
N VAL A 131 -11.05 1.54 -3.13
CA VAL A 131 -10.66 0.13 -3.23
C VAL A 131 -10.06 -0.16 -4.61
N VAL A 132 -10.72 0.27 -5.69
CA VAL A 132 -10.19 0.07 -7.05
C VAL A 132 -8.82 0.76 -7.20
N VAL A 133 -8.68 2.00 -6.74
CA VAL A 133 -7.40 2.74 -6.77
C VAL A 133 -6.31 1.97 -6.00
N LYS A 134 -6.59 1.53 -4.78
CA LYS A 134 -5.62 0.82 -3.93
C LYS A 134 -5.21 -0.54 -4.52
N LEU A 135 -6.16 -1.28 -5.10
CA LEU A 135 -5.88 -2.57 -5.73
C LEU A 135 -5.09 -2.41 -7.03
N THR A 136 -5.40 -1.39 -7.82
CA THR A 136 -4.63 -1.04 -9.03
C THR A 136 -3.18 -0.72 -8.66
N ARG A 137 -2.96 0.05 -7.60
CA ARG A 137 -1.61 0.33 -7.09
C ARG A 137 -0.91 -0.90 -6.53
N SER A 138 -1.66 -1.83 -5.92
CA SER A 138 -1.12 -3.10 -5.43
C SER A 138 -0.58 -3.99 -6.56
N LEU A 139 -1.05 -3.83 -7.80
CA LEU A 139 -0.46 -4.50 -8.97
C LEU A 139 0.99 -4.03 -9.25
N MET A 140 1.33 -2.78 -8.89
CA MET A 140 2.70 -2.26 -9.01
C MET A 140 3.69 -2.91 -8.01
N LEU A 141 3.19 -3.70 -7.06
CA LEU A 141 4.05 -4.50 -6.18
C LEU A 141 4.93 -5.46 -7.00
N ILE A 142 4.39 -6.05 -8.07
CA ILE A 142 5.11 -7.01 -8.90
C ILE A 142 6.38 -6.39 -9.52
N PRO A 143 6.31 -5.29 -10.31
CA PRO A 143 7.52 -4.67 -10.86
C PRO A 143 8.48 -4.16 -9.80
N ILE A 144 7.99 -3.56 -8.70
CA ILE A 144 8.87 -3.03 -7.65
C ILE A 144 9.64 -4.14 -6.94
N VAL A 145 8.97 -5.23 -6.56
CA VAL A 145 9.62 -6.37 -5.91
C VAL A 145 10.62 -7.03 -6.87
N MET A 146 10.33 -7.13 -8.17
CA MET A 146 11.29 -7.63 -9.16
C MET A 146 12.54 -6.75 -9.25
N VAL A 147 12.39 -5.43 -9.30
CA VAL A 147 13.52 -4.49 -9.32
C VAL A 147 14.35 -4.60 -8.03
N LEU A 148 13.71 -4.67 -6.86
CA LEU A 148 14.39 -4.85 -5.59
C LEU A 148 15.13 -6.18 -5.52
N ALA A 149 14.53 -7.26 -6.03
CA ALA A 149 15.14 -8.58 -6.06
C ALA A 149 16.37 -8.61 -6.98
N PHE A 150 16.29 -7.97 -8.15
CA PHE A 150 17.42 -7.81 -9.06
C PHE A 150 18.55 -6.97 -8.43
N TRP A 151 18.21 -5.85 -7.80
CA TRP A 151 19.17 -4.99 -7.11
C TRP A 151 19.86 -5.68 -5.93
N ALA A 152 19.11 -6.42 -5.11
CA ALA A 152 19.65 -7.18 -3.99
C ALA A 152 20.60 -8.29 -4.48
N ALA A 153 20.25 -9.00 -5.56
CA ALA A 153 21.10 -10.01 -6.17
C ALA A 153 22.41 -9.41 -6.72
N HIS A 154 22.34 -8.25 -7.38
CA HIS A 154 23.53 -7.55 -7.87
C HIS A 154 24.45 -7.06 -6.76
N ARG A 155 23.89 -6.63 -5.62
CA ARG A 155 24.69 -6.24 -4.45
C ARG A 155 25.42 -7.43 -3.81
N GLN A 156 24.76 -8.60 -3.71
CA GLN A 156 25.41 -9.81 -3.21
C GLN A 156 26.53 -10.28 -4.15
N ALA A 157 26.31 -10.20 -5.46
CA ALA A 157 27.33 -10.52 -6.46
C ALA A 157 28.55 -9.58 -6.48
N GLN A 158 28.45 -8.38 -5.88
CA GLN A 158 29.58 -7.44 -5.76
C GLN A 158 30.34 -7.56 -4.42
N VAL A 159 29.71 -8.09 -3.38
CA VAL A 159 30.37 -8.34 -2.09
C VAL A 159 31.16 -9.65 -2.13
N ASP A 160 30.70 -10.63 -2.91
CA ASP A 160 31.40 -11.89 -3.16
C ASP A 160 32.23 -11.83 -4.46
N ALA A 161 33.47 -11.33 -4.38
CA ALA A 161 34.45 -11.52 -5.45
C ALA A 161 34.74 -13.04 -5.62
N PRO A 162 34.96 -13.54 -6.85
CA PRO A 162 34.79 -14.95 -7.16
C PRO A 162 35.95 -15.81 -6.64
N ALA A 163 35.72 -16.52 -5.53
CA ALA A 163 36.39 -17.79 -5.27
C ALA A 163 35.49 -18.93 -5.80
N ALA A 164 35.85 -19.43 -6.99
CA ALA A 164 35.37 -20.68 -7.58
C ALA A 164 33.86 -20.82 -7.90
N GLY A 165 33.52 -20.65 -9.18
CA GLY A 165 32.81 -21.70 -9.92
C GLY A 165 31.30 -21.90 -9.74
N GLY A 166 30.58 -21.07 -9.00
CA GLY A 166 29.12 -21.18 -8.88
C GLY A 166 28.40 -19.93 -9.36
N ARG A 167 27.90 -19.91 -10.61
CA ARG A 167 26.96 -18.89 -11.07
C ARG A 167 25.67 -19.06 -10.26
N THR A 168 25.51 -18.33 -9.15
CA THR A 168 24.23 -18.20 -8.44
C THR A 168 23.34 -17.28 -9.27
N GLY A 169 22.89 -17.80 -10.42
CA GLY A 169 21.96 -17.13 -11.30
C GLY A 169 20.70 -16.81 -10.53
N PHE A 170 20.36 -15.52 -10.48
CA PHE A 170 19.04 -15.05 -10.07
C PHE A 170 17.99 -15.81 -10.88
N SER A 171 17.32 -16.78 -10.24
CA SER A 171 16.27 -17.54 -10.87
C SER A 171 14.93 -16.93 -10.48
N LEU A 172 14.21 -16.38 -11.47
CA LEU A 172 12.80 -16.01 -11.33
C LEU A 172 11.93 -17.15 -10.77
N ARG A 173 12.42 -18.39 -10.85
CA ARG A 173 11.78 -19.62 -10.38
C ARG A 173 11.86 -19.83 -8.86
N THR A 174 12.83 -19.22 -8.16
CA THR A 174 12.97 -19.33 -6.70
C THR A 174 12.27 -18.21 -5.94
N LEU A 175 11.68 -17.23 -6.63
CA LEU A 175 10.84 -16.23 -5.97
C LEU A 175 9.59 -16.91 -5.40
N PRO A 176 9.20 -16.62 -4.15
CA PRO A 176 8.00 -17.18 -3.56
C PRO A 176 6.77 -16.48 -4.17
N TRP A 177 6.39 -16.83 -5.41
CA TRP A 177 5.26 -16.24 -6.15
C TRP A 177 3.97 -16.21 -5.32
N LYS A 178 3.72 -17.26 -4.53
CA LYS A 178 2.59 -17.35 -3.58
C LYS A 178 2.62 -16.31 -2.46
N LYS A 179 3.80 -15.81 -2.07
CA LYS A 179 3.98 -14.73 -1.09
C LYS A 179 3.96 -13.34 -1.74
N ILE A 180 4.25 -13.25 -3.03
CA ILE A 180 4.37 -11.99 -3.77
C ILE A 180 3.02 -11.53 -4.32
N VAL A 181 2.19 -12.45 -4.80
CA VAL A 181 0.84 -12.11 -5.27
C VAL A 181 -0.18 -12.60 -4.24
N PRO A 182 -0.75 -11.70 -3.43
CA PRO A 182 -1.74 -12.09 -2.44
C PRO A 182 -2.97 -12.70 -3.10
N LEU A 183 -3.54 -13.75 -2.48
CA LEU A 183 -4.74 -14.42 -3.01
C LEU A 183 -5.93 -13.45 -3.18
N PHE A 184 -6.04 -12.44 -2.32
CA PHE A 184 -7.09 -11.42 -2.42
C PHE A 184 -7.01 -10.62 -3.73
N LEU A 185 -5.80 -10.38 -4.24
CA LEU A 185 -5.59 -9.63 -5.49
C LEU A 185 -6.10 -10.44 -6.68
N VAL A 186 -5.81 -11.75 -6.68
CA VAL A 186 -6.34 -12.70 -7.68
C VAL A 186 -7.86 -12.75 -7.60
N GLY A 187 -8.41 -12.89 -6.38
CA GLY A 187 -9.85 -12.89 -6.14
C GLY A 187 -10.53 -11.63 -6.65
N PHE A 188 -9.93 -10.45 -6.42
CA PHE A 188 -10.43 -9.18 -6.95
C PHE A 188 -10.43 -9.13 -8.48
N VAL A 189 -9.33 -9.53 -9.13
CA VAL A 189 -9.24 -9.53 -10.60
C VAL A 189 -10.29 -10.47 -11.21
N VAL A 190 -10.46 -11.66 -10.62
CA VAL A 190 -11.48 -12.62 -11.05
C VAL A 190 -12.89 -12.04 -10.85
N ALA A 191 -13.22 -11.54 -9.66
CA ALA A 191 -14.52 -10.95 -9.37
C ALA A 191 -14.82 -9.76 -10.29
N SER A 192 -13.86 -8.85 -10.47
CA SER A 192 -13.98 -7.73 -11.41
C SER A 192 -14.20 -8.19 -12.85
N GLY A 193 -13.53 -9.28 -13.26
CA GLY A 193 -13.73 -9.91 -14.56
C GLY A 193 -15.14 -10.47 -14.72
N LEU A 194 -15.63 -11.22 -13.73
CA LEU A 194 -16.98 -11.79 -13.73
C LEU A 194 -18.07 -10.72 -13.80
N THR A 195 -17.94 -9.64 -13.02
CA THR A 195 -18.84 -8.47 -13.13
C THR A 195 -18.74 -7.82 -14.51
N SER A 196 -17.53 -7.70 -15.08
CA SER A 196 -17.34 -7.05 -16.39
C SER A 196 -17.96 -7.83 -17.56
N VAL A 197 -18.03 -9.16 -17.44
CA VAL A 197 -18.63 -10.05 -18.46
C VAL A 197 -20.15 -10.18 -18.25
N GLY A 198 -20.72 -9.53 -17.23
CA GLY A 198 -22.15 -9.58 -16.92
C GLY A 198 -22.61 -10.90 -16.29
N VAL A 199 -21.67 -11.70 -15.75
CA VAL A 199 -21.98 -12.97 -15.07
C VAL A 199 -22.69 -12.70 -13.74
N ILE A 200 -22.43 -11.54 -13.12
CA ILE A 200 -23.07 -11.12 -11.87
C ILE A 200 -24.24 -10.19 -12.22
N PRO A 201 -25.50 -10.59 -11.95
CA PRO A 201 -26.66 -9.75 -12.21
C PRO A 201 -26.64 -8.48 -11.35
N GLU A 202 -27.06 -7.35 -11.92
CA GLU A 202 -27.12 -6.06 -11.19
C GLU A 202 -28.03 -6.14 -9.95
N SER A 203 -29.04 -7.00 -9.97
CA SER A 203 -29.91 -7.26 -8.80
C SER A 203 -29.15 -7.75 -7.57
N TRP A 204 -27.96 -8.34 -7.75
CA TRP A 204 -27.14 -8.81 -6.63
C TRP A 204 -26.25 -7.70 -6.05
N HIS A 205 -26.02 -6.60 -6.77
CA HIS A 205 -25.10 -5.55 -6.35
C HIS A 205 -25.45 -4.92 -4.99
N PRO A 206 -26.73 -4.62 -4.68
CA PRO A 206 -27.09 -4.07 -3.37
C PRO A 206 -26.78 -5.04 -2.23
N ALA A 207 -27.12 -6.32 -2.38
CA ALA A 207 -26.86 -7.35 -1.39
C ALA A 207 -25.35 -7.58 -1.20
N LEU A 208 -24.60 -7.69 -2.30
CA LEU A 208 -23.13 -7.84 -2.28
C LEU A 208 -22.46 -6.64 -1.61
N THR A 209 -22.92 -5.43 -1.90
CA THR A 209 -22.43 -4.20 -1.26
C THR A 209 -22.69 -4.22 0.24
N PHE A 210 -23.92 -4.55 0.65
CA PHE A 210 -24.27 -4.65 2.08
C PHE A 210 -23.42 -5.70 2.81
N THR A 211 -23.31 -6.91 2.25
CA THR A 211 -22.49 -7.98 2.82
C THR A 211 -21.02 -7.57 2.90
N GLY A 212 -20.50 -6.93 1.85
CA GLY A 212 -19.14 -6.38 1.84
C GLY A 212 -18.93 -5.41 2.98
N THR A 213 -19.78 -4.38 3.09
CA THR A 213 -19.73 -3.39 4.17
C THR A 213 -19.78 -4.05 5.55
N PHE A 214 -20.69 -4.99 5.78
CA PHE A 214 -20.81 -5.72 7.04
C PHE A 214 -19.52 -6.50 7.41
N LEU A 215 -18.95 -7.24 6.45
CA LEU A 215 -17.71 -7.99 6.64
C LEU A 215 -16.52 -7.06 6.91
N ILE A 216 -16.44 -5.94 6.19
CA ILE A 216 -15.43 -4.91 6.38
C ILE A 216 -15.55 -4.29 7.78
N THR A 217 -16.74 -3.86 8.19
CA THR A 217 -16.98 -3.30 9.53
C THR A 217 -16.58 -4.29 10.63
N THR A 218 -16.90 -5.57 10.44
CA THR A 218 -16.52 -6.65 11.38
C THR A 218 -15.00 -6.83 11.43
N ALA A 219 -14.32 -6.84 10.28
CA ALA A 219 -12.87 -6.91 10.21
C ALA A 219 -12.20 -5.70 10.91
N LEU A 220 -12.76 -4.50 10.76
CA LEU A 220 -12.27 -3.29 11.43
C LEU A 220 -12.45 -3.35 12.94
N ALA A 221 -13.59 -3.83 13.42
CA ALA A 221 -13.80 -4.08 14.84
C ALA A 221 -12.75 -5.08 15.38
N GLY A 222 -12.48 -6.16 14.63
CA GLY A 222 -11.45 -7.14 14.97
C GLY A 222 -10.03 -6.56 15.00
N ILE A 223 -9.67 -5.70 14.04
CA ILE A 223 -8.38 -4.99 14.02
C ILE A 223 -8.26 -4.08 15.24
N GLY A 224 -9.31 -3.32 15.55
CA GLY A 224 -9.38 -2.46 16.75
C GLY A 224 -9.17 -3.24 18.04
N LEU A 225 -9.81 -4.41 18.18
CA LEU A 225 -9.71 -5.28 19.36
C LEU A 225 -8.38 -6.04 19.45
N SER A 226 -7.79 -6.40 18.31
CA SER A 226 -6.49 -7.11 18.25
C SER A 226 -5.29 -6.17 18.48
N MET A 227 -5.56 -4.86 18.57
CA MET A 227 -4.56 -3.83 18.65
C MET A 227 -3.87 -3.84 20.01
N ARG A 228 -2.56 -4.07 20.00
CA ARG A 228 -1.74 -4.00 21.21
C ARG A 228 -0.95 -2.70 21.20
N LEU A 229 -1.21 -1.84 22.18
CA LEU A 229 -0.43 -0.60 22.40
C LEU A 229 1.08 -0.88 22.55
N SER A 230 1.43 -2.09 22.99
CA SER A 230 2.81 -2.55 23.08
C SER A 230 3.50 -2.68 21.72
N ASP A 231 2.78 -2.98 20.64
CA ASP A 231 3.36 -3.09 19.29
C ASP A 231 3.64 -1.70 18.69
N MET A 232 2.82 -0.69 19.02
CA MET A 232 3.12 0.72 18.71
C MET A 232 4.34 1.23 19.49
N ARG A 233 4.45 0.87 20.77
CA ARG A 233 5.62 1.25 21.60
C ARG A 233 6.91 0.60 21.13
N LYS A 234 6.85 -0.61 20.56
CA LYS A 234 8.02 -1.28 19.98
C LYS A 234 8.53 -0.60 18.73
N ALA A 235 7.71 0.13 17.97
CA ALA A 235 8.13 0.73 16.70
C ALA A 235 9.29 1.74 16.83
N GLY A 236 9.46 2.33 18.01
CA GLY A 236 10.47 3.35 18.26
C GLY A 236 10.09 4.72 17.68
N VAL A 237 10.62 5.79 18.28
CA VAL A 237 10.24 7.17 17.92
C VAL A 237 10.70 7.53 16.51
N ARG A 238 11.93 7.17 16.12
CA ARG A 238 12.50 7.55 14.81
C ARG A 238 11.73 6.91 13.64
N PRO A 239 11.40 5.60 13.64
CA PRO A 239 10.55 5.00 12.62
C PRO A 239 9.15 5.64 12.54
N LEU A 240 8.55 5.99 13.67
CA LEU A 240 7.26 6.68 13.70
C LEU A 240 7.33 8.07 13.07
N VAL A 241 8.35 8.86 13.39
CA VAL A 241 8.55 10.18 12.78
C VAL A 241 8.79 10.05 11.27
N LEU A 242 9.61 9.09 10.84
CA LEU A 242 9.79 8.82 9.41
C LEU A 242 8.46 8.48 8.74
N GLY A 243 7.68 7.57 9.34
CA GLY A 243 6.35 7.21 8.85
C GLY A 243 5.42 8.41 8.76
N ALA A 244 5.41 9.30 9.76
CA ALA A 244 4.59 10.52 9.77
C ALA A 244 4.97 11.44 8.61
N CYS A 245 6.27 11.70 8.44
CA CYS A 245 6.75 12.57 7.38
C CYS A 245 6.42 11.99 5.99
N LEU A 246 6.60 10.68 5.80
CA LEU A 246 6.25 10.03 4.54
C LEU A 246 4.75 10.05 4.28
N TRP A 247 3.94 9.82 5.30
CA TRP A 247 2.49 9.84 5.20
C TRP A 247 1.97 11.22 4.80
N VAL A 248 2.46 12.28 5.46
CA VAL A 248 2.15 13.67 5.08
C VAL A 248 2.64 13.99 3.67
N LEU A 249 3.88 13.58 3.34
CA LEU A 249 4.47 13.85 2.03
C LEU A 249 3.69 13.16 0.89
N VAL A 250 3.29 11.90 1.08
CA VAL A 250 2.47 11.15 0.11
C VAL A 250 1.06 11.71 0.03
N GLY A 251 0.44 12.05 1.17
CA GLY A 251 -0.88 12.69 1.22
C GLY A 251 -0.92 14.02 0.48
N ALA A 252 0.05 14.90 0.77
CA ALA A 252 0.14 16.21 0.15
C ALA A 252 0.51 16.12 -1.34
N SER A 253 1.46 15.26 -1.72
CA SER A 253 1.82 15.08 -3.13
C SER A 253 0.67 14.46 -3.93
N SER A 254 -0.12 13.56 -3.34
CA SER A 254 -1.32 13.04 -4.00
C SER A 254 -2.31 14.16 -4.33
N LEU A 255 -2.66 15.01 -3.37
CA LEU A 255 -3.57 16.14 -3.60
C LEU A 255 -2.97 17.13 -4.61
N GLY A 256 -1.68 17.43 -4.50
CA GLY A 256 -0.98 18.33 -5.42
C GLY A 256 -0.99 17.82 -6.86
N ILE A 257 -0.72 16.53 -7.08
CA ILE A 257 -0.78 15.94 -8.42
C ILE A 257 -2.23 15.90 -8.91
N GLN A 258 -3.20 15.55 -8.06
CA GLN A 258 -4.62 15.56 -8.43
C GLN A 258 -5.08 16.95 -8.89
N ALA A 259 -4.66 18.01 -8.19
CA ALA A 259 -4.95 19.38 -8.59
C ALA A 259 -4.34 19.72 -9.95
N LEU A 260 -3.11 19.26 -10.23
CA LEU A 260 -2.42 19.48 -11.50
C LEU A 260 -3.03 18.67 -12.65
N THR A 261 -3.58 17.49 -12.37
CA THR A 261 -4.23 16.62 -13.37
C THR A 261 -5.72 16.92 -13.56
N GLY A 262 -6.29 17.87 -12.81
CA GLY A 262 -7.70 18.24 -12.88
C GLY A 262 -8.65 17.18 -12.31
N THR A 263 -8.18 16.38 -11.36
CA THR A 263 -8.94 15.28 -10.72
C THR A 263 -9.25 15.55 -9.25
N LEU A 264 -9.12 16.82 -8.81
CA LEU A 264 -9.37 17.29 -7.44
C LEU A 264 -10.71 18.03 -7.39
#